data_AF-X1MXX5-F1
#
_entry.id   AF-X1MXX5-F1
#
_cell.length_a   1.000
_cell.length_b   1.000
_cell.length_c   1.000
_cell.angle_alpha   90.00
_cell.angle_beta   90.00
_cell.angle_gamma   90.00
#
_symmetry.space_group_name_H-M   'P 1'
#
loop_
_entity.id
_entity.type
_entity.pdbx_description
1 polymer ?
#
loop_
_entity_poly.entity_id
_entity_poly.type
_entity_poly.pdbx_seq_one_letter_code
_entity_poly.pdbx_strand_id
1 'polypeptide(L)'
;TTPATFAGCLAIANAEALSQLVVLQLEYPGAPIIFGSIPSIMDMKTTIYSYGAPEMSLMVGALTELCHHYRLPMWGTAGCIDADVIGAQAGAEITYQILISALTGADLVHDVGLTYHATVLSPELMVLADEIIDMVKVLMGGKM
;
A
#
# COMPACT_ATOMS: atom_id res chain seq x y z
N THR A 1 13.67 -2.82 -6.19
CA THR A 1 14.05 -1.43 -6.54
C THR A 1 13.90 -1.24 -8.03
N THR A 2 13.52 -0.05 -8.50
CA THR A 2 13.07 0.16 -9.89
C THR A 2 13.56 1.50 -10.44
N PRO A 3 13.47 1.75 -11.76
CA PRO A 3 13.68 3.08 -12.33
C PRO A 3 12.73 4.12 -11.68
N ALA A 4 13.16 5.39 -11.66
CA ALA A 4 12.38 6.52 -11.13
C ALA A 4 11.25 6.97 -12.08
N THR A 5 10.53 6.02 -12.69
CA THR A 5 9.34 6.27 -13.51
C THR A 5 8.21 5.37 -13.04
N PHE A 6 6.99 5.90 -12.99
CA PHE A 6 5.81 5.16 -12.55
C PHE A 6 5.62 3.85 -13.32
N ALA A 7 5.60 3.94 -14.66
CA ALA A 7 5.41 2.77 -15.51
C ALA A 7 6.54 1.73 -15.35
N GLY A 8 7.79 2.20 -15.17
CA GLY A 8 8.93 1.33 -14.91
C GLY A 8 8.81 0.63 -13.55
N CYS A 9 8.38 1.35 -12.52
CA CYS A 9 8.15 0.80 -11.19
C CYS A 9 7.07 -0.29 -11.21
N LEU A 10 5.90 0.02 -11.78
CA LEU A 10 4.79 -0.92 -11.89
C LEU A 10 5.14 -2.15 -12.74
N ALA A 11 5.84 -1.96 -13.87
CA ALA A 11 6.24 -3.06 -14.73
C ALA A 11 7.17 -4.05 -14.01
N ILE A 12 8.15 -3.55 -13.25
CA ILE A 12 9.07 -4.40 -12.49
C ILE A 12 8.35 -5.07 -11.32
N ALA A 13 7.56 -4.32 -10.53
CA ALA A 13 6.78 -4.87 -9.43
C ALA A 13 5.85 -6.01 -9.90
N ASN A 14 5.19 -5.81 -11.03
CA ASN A 14 4.32 -6.82 -11.62
C ASN A 14 5.09 -8.04 -12.13
N ALA A 15 6.23 -7.83 -12.79
CA ALA A 15 7.08 -8.93 -13.27
C ALA A 15 7.64 -9.76 -12.10
N GLU A 16 8.06 -9.12 -11.01
CA GLU A 16 8.54 -9.80 -9.80
C GLU A 16 7.46 -10.70 -9.20
N ALA A 17 6.27 -10.16 -8.95
CA ALA A 17 5.17 -10.92 -8.35
C ALA A 17 4.67 -12.07 -9.26
N LEU A 18 4.53 -11.85 -10.57
CA LEU A 18 4.16 -12.92 -11.50
C LEU A 18 5.24 -14.01 -11.61
N SER A 19 6.52 -13.65 -11.51
CA SER A 19 7.60 -14.65 -11.52
C SER A 19 7.51 -15.58 -10.30
N GLN A 20 7.20 -15.02 -9.12
CA GLN A 20 7.01 -15.80 -7.90
C GLN A 20 5.78 -16.71 -8.00
N LEU A 21 4.68 -16.19 -8.56
CA LEU A 21 3.49 -16.98 -8.84
C LEU A 21 3.81 -18.18 -9.73
N VAL A 22 4.53 -17.99 -10.84
CA VAL A 22 4.90 -19.08 -11.76
C VAL A 22 5.74 -20.12 -11.03
N VAL A 23 6.77 -19.71 -10.29
CA VAL A 23 7.61 -20.64 -9.51
C VAL A 23 6.77 -21.44 -8.50
N LEU A 24 5.89 -20.77 -7.76
CA LEU A 24 5.02 -21.42 -6.78
C LEU A 24 4.09 -22.45 -7.43
N GLN A 25 3.46 -22.10 -8.56
CA GLN A 25 2.51 -22.98 -9.24
C GLN A 25 3.18 -24.13 -9.99
N LEU A 26 4.47 -23.99 -10.36
CA LEU A 26 5.24 -25.09 -10.96
C LEU A 26 5.57 -26.18 -9.92
N GLU A 27 5.92 -25.79 -8.69
CA GLU A 27 6.24 -26.73 -7.61
C GLU A 27 4.96 -27.26 -6.93
N TYR A 28 3.99 -26.38 -6.67
CA TYR A 28 2.75 -26.67 -5.96
C TYR A 28 1.53 -26.16 -6.74
N PRO A 29 1.05 -26.90 -7.76
CA PRO A 29 -0.12 -26.50 -8.54
C PRO A 29 -1.36 -26.30 -7.65
N GLY A 30 -1.97 -25.12 -7.76
CA GLY A 30 -3.16 -24.73 -6.99
C GLY A 30 -2.88 -24.16 -5.60
N ALA A 31 -1.62 -23.94 -5.23
CA ALA A 31 -1.28 -23.31 -3.96
C ALA A 31 -1.88 -21.88 -3.88
N PRO A 32 -2.50 -21.50 -2.75
CA PRO A 32 -3.04 -20.16 -2.57
C PRO A 32 -1.92 -19.12 -2.48
N ILE A 33 -2.17 -17.91 -2.97
CA ILE A 33 -1.22 -16.80 -3.00
C ILE A 33 -1.98 -15.48 -2.85
N ILE A 34 -1.32 -14.50 -2.21
CA ILE A 34 -1.72 -13.11 -2.23
C ILE A 34 -0.63 -12.33 -2.95
N PHE A 35 -1.00 -11.55 -3.94
CA PHE A 35 -0.08 -10.72 -4.70
C PHE A 35 0.31 -9.52 -3.83
N GLY A 36 1.60 -9.38 -3.51
CA GLY A 36 2.08 -8.29 -2.68
C GLY A 36 3.22 -7.53 -3.35
N SER A 37 3.12 -6.20 -3.36
CA SER A 37 4.22 -5.31 -3.69
C SER A 37 3.94 -3.92 -3.14
N ILE A 38 4.98 -3.23 -2.70
CA ILE A 38 4.91 -1.88 -2.12
C ILE A 38 5.74 -0.94 -3.00
N PRO A 39 5.24 -0.59 -4.21
CA PRO A 39 5.91 0.37 -5.07
C PRO A 39 5.85 1.75 -4.43
N SER A 40 7.00 2.41 -4.29
CA SER A 40 7.09 3.80 -3.88
C SER A 40 8.26 4.49 -4.58
N ILE A 41 8.38 5.79 -4.34
CA ILE A 41 9.48 6.63 -4.77
C ILE A 41 10.48 6.86 -3.63
N MET A 42 11.73 7.14 -4.02
CA MET A 42 12.72 7.69 -3.11
C MET A 42 12.58 9.21 -3.11
N ASP A 43 12.53 9.83 -1.93
CA ASP A 43 12.64 11.27 -1.82
C ASP A 43 14.06 11.71 -2.20
N MET A 44 14.20 12.53 -3.24
CA MET A 44 15.52 12.88 -3.81
C MET A 44 16.37 13.77 -2.89
N LYS A 45 15.76 14.43 -1.89
CA LYS A 45 16.45 15.35 -1.00
C LYS A 45 17.00 14.64 0.24
N THR A 46 16.19 13.77 0.82
CA THR A 46 16.45 13.07 2.08
C THR A 46 16.89 11.63 1.85
N THR A 47 16.73 11.11 0.63
CA THR A 47 17.06 9.75 0.20
C THR A 47 16.30 8.65 0.93
N ILE A 48 15.22 9.01 1.61
CA ILE A 48 14.35 8.05 2.29
C ILE A 48 13.43 7.34 1.30
N TYR A 49 13.01 6.14 1.65
CA TYR A 49 11.82 5.52 1.08
C TYR A 49 10.60 6.16 1.73
N SER A 50 9.84 6.95 0.97
CA SER A 50 8.72 7.73 1.50
C SER A 50 7.46 6.87 1.52
N TYR A 51 6.98 6.53 2.73
CA TYR A 51 5.70 5.86 2.91
C TYR A 51 4.53 6.84 2.76
N GLY A 52 4.71 8.09 3.18
CA GLY A 52 3.73 9.16 3.05
C GLY A 52 3.56 9.71 1.64
N ALA A 53 4.40 9.27 0.68
CA ALA A 53 4.35 9.74 -0.70
C ALA A 53 2.99 9.46 -1.35
N PRO A 54 2.33 10.46 -1.97
CA PRO A 54 1.10 10.23 -2.71
C PRO A 54 1.29 9.26 -3.88
N GLU A 55 2.50 9.19 -4.42
CA GLU A 55 2.88 8.25 -5.48
C GLU A 55 2.76 6.80 -5.03
N MET A 56 3.07 6.50 -3.76
CA MET A 56 2.92 5.16 -3.21
C MET A 56 1.46 4.71 -3.26
N SER A 57 0.53 5.51 -2.73
CA SER A 57 -0.89 5.11 -2.72
C SER A 57 -1.45 4.95 -4.12
N LEU A 58 -1.03 5.82 -5.05
CA LEU A 58 -1.42 5.71 -6.46
C LEU A 58 -0.89 4.42 -7.10
N MET A 59 0.36 4.05 -6.85
CA MET A 59 0.95 2.82 -7.41
C MET A 59 0.39 1.55 -6.75
N VAL A 60 0.12 1.57 -5.44
CA VAL A 60 -0.59 0.48 -4.75
C VAL A 60 -1.98 0.30 -5.38
N GLY A 61 -2.72 1.38 -5.61
CA GLY A 61 -4.01 1.34 -6.30
C GLY A 61 -3.94 0.74 -7.71
N ALA A 62 -2.95 1.16 -8.50
CA ALA A 62 -2.73 0.62 -9.84
C ALA A 62 -2.37 -0.88 -9.82
N LEU A 63 -1.58 -1.32 -8.83
CA LEU A 63 -1.31 -2.75 -8.63
C LEU A 63 -2.55 -3.51 -8.21
N THR A 64 -3.42 -2.94 -7.37
CA THR A 64 -4.71 -3.57 -7.01
C THR A 64 -5.53 -3.88 -8.26
N GLU A 65 -5.65 -2.92 -9.19
CA GLU A 65 -6.37 -3.14 -10.46
C GLU A 65 -5.71 -4.25 -11.31
N LEU A 66 -4.38 -4.31 -11.35
CA LEU A 66 -3.66 -5.39 -12.03
C LEU A 66 -3.89 -6.76 -11.37
N CYS A 67 -3.88 -6.83 -10.04
CA CYS A 67 -4.17 -8.06 -9.30
C CYS A 67 -5.57 -8.58 -9.62
N HIS A 68 -6.57 -7.70 -9.58
CA HIS A 68 -7.95 -8.04 -9.91
C HIS A 68 -8.10 -8.45 -11.38
N HIS A 69 -7.34 -7.85 -12.31
CA HIS A 69 -7.27 -8.31 -13.70
C HIS A 69 -6.79 -9.76 -13.81
N TYR A 70 -5.82 -10.16 -12.98
CA TYR A 70 -5.34 -11.55 -12.89
C TYR A 70 -6.22 -12.46 -12.02
N ARG A 71 -7.27 -11.93 -11.38
CA ARG A 71 -8.12 -12.62 -10.39
C ARG A 71 -7.32 -13.12 -9.18
N LEU A 72 -6.34 -12.33 -8.74
CA LEU A 72 -5.56 -12.57 -7.54
C LEU A 72 -5.90 -11.52 -6.47
N PRO A 73 -5.88 -11.90 -5.18
CA PRO A 73 -6.06 -10.93 -4.11
C PRO A 73 -4.80 -10.08 -3.95
N MET A 74 -4.98 -8.80 -3.63
CA MET A 74 -3.93 -7.83 -3.39
C MET A 74 -3.59 -7.71 -1.90
N TRP A 75 -2.30 -7.75 -1.58
CA TRP A 75 -1.72 -7.35 -0.30
C TRP A 75 -1.29 -5.89 -0.41
N GLY A 76 -2.20 -4.99 -0.05
CA GLY A 76 -2.02 -3.55 -0.15
C GLY A 76 -1.42 -2.94 1.11
N THR A 77 -0.96 -1.69 1.00
CA THR A 77 -0.33 -0.97 2.10
C THR A 77 -1.01 0.38 2.29
N ALA A 78 -1.41 0.70 3.52
CA ALA A 78 -1.97 1.98 3.92
C ALA A 78 -1.89 2.15 5.45
N GLY A 79 -2.27 3.31 5.96
CA GLY A 79 -2.29 3.53 7.41
C GLY A 79 -0.93 3.90 8.00
N CYS A 80 0.00 4.37 7.17
CA CYS A 80 1.37 4.67 7.52
C CYS A 80 1.75 6.11 7.12
N ILE A 81 2.75 6.69 7.80
CA ILE A 81 3.13 8.09 7.62
C ILE A 81 4.66 8.26 7.63
N ASP A 82 5.13 9.34 7.00
CA ASP A 82 6.52 9.78 7.13
C ASP A 82 6.71 10.80 8.25
N ALA A 83 5.63 11.49 8.66
CA ALA A 83 5.69 12.47 9.74
C ALA A 83 6.22 11.86 11.05
N ASP A 84 7.04 12.63 11.76
CA ASP A 84 7.65 12.28 13.04
C ASP A 84 6.70 12.48 14.22
N VAL A 85 5.72 13.36 14.06
CA VAL A 85 4.67 13.65 15.04
C VAL A 85 3.29 13.52 14.41
N ILE A 86 2.32 13.11 15.23
CA ILE A 86 0.92 13.04 14.81
C ILE A 86 0.35 14.46 14.76
N GLY A 87 0.43 15.06 13.57
CA GLY A 87 -0.07 16.39 13.27
C GLY A 87 -0.77 16.45 11.92
N ALA A 88 -0.82 17.64 11.31
CA ALA A 88 -1.54 17.84 10.06
C ALA A 88 -0.98 16.99 8.90
N GLN A 89 0.34 16.83 8.82
CA GLN A 89 0.98 15.98 7.81
C GLN A 89 0.56 14.52 7.99
N ALA A 90 0.68 13.97 9.20
CA ALA A 90 0.25 12.61 9.52
C ALA A 90 -1.21 12.36 9.13
N GLY A 91 -2.10 13.30 9.50
CA GLY A 91 -3.52 13.22 9.16
C GLY A 91 -3.78 13.22 7.65
N ALA A 92 -3.06 14.05 6.89
CA ALA A 92 -3.21 14.12 5.44
C ALA A 92 -2.71 12.85 4.73
N GLU A 93 -1.50 12.39 5.08
CA GLU A 93 -0.88 11.19 4.51
C GLU A 93 -1.74 9.96 4.75
N ILE A 94 -2.11 9.73 6.02
CA ILE A 94 -2.83 8.51 6.40
C ILE A 94 -4.25 8.47 5.85
N THR A 95 -4.95 9.63 5.81
CA THR A 95 -6.30 9.72 5.23
C THR A 95 -6.26 9.44 3.74
N TYR A 96 -5.28 10.01 3.02
CA TYR A 96 -5.12 9.78 1.59
C TYR A 96 -4.88 8.30 1.29
N GLN A 97 -3.96 7.65 2.02
CA GLN A 97 -3.67 6.22 1.82
C GLN A 97 -4.89 5.33 2.07
N ILE A 98 -5.57 5.48 3.21
CA ILE A 98 -6.73 4.64 3.57
C ILE A 98 -7.84 4.83 2.54
N LEU A 99 -8.11 6.07 2.12
CA LEU A 99 -9.12 6.38 1.11
C LEU A 99 -8.80 5.71 -0.23
N ILE A 100 -7.57 5.84 -0.73
CA ILE A 100 -7.18 5.24 -2.01
C ILE A 100 -7.21 3.72 -1.95
N SER A 101 -6.74 3.13 -0.85
CA SER A 101 -6.76 1.67 -0.66
C SER A 101 -8.19 1.13 -0.67
N ALA A 102 -9.12 1.80 0.01
CA ALA A 102 -10.53 1.43 0.01
C ALA A 102 -11.20 1.60 -1.36
N LEU A 103 -10.96 2.73 -2.04
CA LEU A 103 -11.55 3.02 -3.35
C LEU A 103 -11.06 2.06 -4.45
N THR A 104 -9.82 1.60 -4.35
CA THR A 104 -9.22 0.65 -5.31
C THR A 104 -9.53 -0.80 -4.97
N GLY A 105 -10.00 -1.09 -3.75
CA GLY A 105 -10.46 -2.41 -3.33
C GLY A 105 -9.33 -3.38 -2.98
N ALA A 106 -8.26 -2.90 -2.33
CA ALA A 106 -7.20 -3.78 -1.86
C ALA A 106 -7.75 -4.82 -0.87
N ASP A 107 -7.42 -6.11 -1.06
CA ASP A 107 -8.07 -7.22 -0.34
C ASP A 107 -7.56 -7.42 1.09
N LEU A 108 -6.27 -7.16 1.33
CA LEU A 108 -5.66 -7.21 2.66
C LEU A 108 -4.68 -6.05 2.82
N VAL A 109 -4.99 -5.13 3.72
CA VAL A 109 -4.19 -3.92 3.95
C VAL A 109 -3.38 -4.05 5.23
N HIS A 110 -2.09 -3.73 5.18
CA HIS A 110 -1.15 -3.82 6.30
C HIS A 110 -0.45 -2.47 6.59
N ASP A 111 0.42 -2.45 7.60
CA ASP A 111 1.25 -1.30 8.06
C ASP A 111 0.53 -0.17 8.81
N VAL A 112 -0.70 -0.43 9.25
CA VAL A 112 -1.47 0.50 10.07
C VAL A 112 -0.71 0.83 11.36
N GLY A 113 -0.39 2.12 11.55
CA GLY A 113 0.32 2.63 12.72
C GLY A 113 1.83 2.82 12.54
N LEU A 114 2.37 2.52 11.36
CA LEU A 114 3.78 2.79 11.07
C LEU A 114 4.03 4.29 10.83
N THR A 115 5.06 4.82 11.50
CA THR A 115 5.48 6.22 11.45
C THR A 115 6.99 6.31 11.21
N TYR A 116 7.48 7.52 10.92
CA TYR A 116 8.87 7.79 10.61
C TYR A 116 9.36 6.85 9.51
N HIS A 117 8.71 6.92 8.33
CA HIS A 117 9.02 6.11 7.14
C HIS A 117 9.14 4.61 7.46
N ALA A 118 8.15 4.11 8.21
CA ALA A 118 8.02 2.73 8.66
C ALA A 118 9.14 2.18 9.56
N THR A 119 9.83 3.06 10.30
CA THR A 119 10.87 2.62 11.26
C THR A 119 10.34 2.51 12.70
N VAL A 120 9.16 3.08 12.98
CA VAL A 120 8.54 3.09 14.31
C VAL A 120 7.08 2.70 14.20
N LEU A 121 6.56 1.96 15.19
CA LEU A 121 5.13 1.68 15.36
C LEU A 121 4.58 2.59 16.47
N SER A 122 3.51 3.32 16.20
CA SER A 122 2.82 4.18 17.16
C SER A 122 1.39 3.68 17.42
N PRO A 123 1.05 3.27 18.66
CA PRO A 123 -0.31 2.95 19.04
C PRO A 123 -1.29 4.12 18.85
N GLU A 124 -0.83 5.35 19.08
CA GLU A 124 -1.63 6.56 18.89
C GLU A 124 -2.00 6.75 17.41
N LEU A 125 -1.07 6.45 16.50
CA LEU A 125 -1.35 6.46 15.07
C LEU A 125 -2.32 5.34 14.68
N MET A 126 -2.24 4.17 15.31
CA MET A 126 -3.22 3.09 15.07
C MET A 126 -4.64 3.52 15.45
N VAL A 127 -4.80 4.22 16.58
CA VAL A 127 -6.12 4.75 17.00
C VAL A 127 -6.62 5.81 16.02
N LEU A 128 -5.74 6.71 15.56
CA LEU A 128 -6.10 7.68 14.52
C LEU A 128 -6.51 6.99 13.21
N ALA A 129 -5.77 5.96 12.80
CA ALA A 129 -6.06 5.18 11.61
C ALA A 129 -7.41 4.47 11.71
N ASP A 130 -7.74 3.89 12.87
CA ASP A 130 -9.03 3.23 13.12
C ASP A 130 -10.22 4.18 12.93
N GLU A 131 -10.14 5.39 13.50
CA GLU A 131 -11.16 6.43 13.29
C GLU A 131 -11.32 6.81 11.81
N ILE A 132 -10.19 6.91 11.08
CA ILE A 132 -10.20 7.23 9.65
C ILE A 132 -10.76 6.08 8.82
N ILE A 133 -10.43 4.83 9.16
CA ILE A 133 -11.00 3.64 8.55
C ILE A 133 -12.52 3.65 8.74
N ASP A 134 -13.01 3.97 9.93
CA ASP A 134 -14.45 4.09 10.19
C ASP A 134 -15.12 5.20 9.38
N MET A 135 -14.48 6.37 9.24
CA MET A 135 -14.96 7.43 8.34
C MET A 135 -15.04 6.94 6.88
N VAL A 136 -14.03 6.20 6.40
CA VAL A 136 -14.02 5.69 5.03
C VAL A 136 -15.02 4.55 4.85
N LYS A 137 -15.28 3.71 5.86
CA LYS A 137 -16.38 2.72 5.81
C LYS A 137 -17.73 3.39 5.56
N VAL A 138 -17.99 4.56 6.15
CA VAL A 138 -19.22 5.33 5.88
C VAL A 138 -19.29 5.73 4.40
N LEU A 139 -18.19 6.24 3.83
CA LEU A 139 -18.10 6.57 2.40
C LEU A 139 -18.40 5.35 1.52
N MET A 140 -17.87 4.19 1.89
CA MET A 140 -18.05 2.94 1.14
C MET A 140 -19.42 2.26 1.36
N GLY A 141 -20.34 2.90 2.09
CA GLY A 141 -21.66 2.35 2.38
C GLY A 141 -21.64 1.19 3.37
N GLY A 142 -20.69 1.19 4.31
CA GLY A 142 -20.50 0.19 5.35
C GLY A 142 -19.69 -1.04 4.92
N LYS A 143 -19.02 -0.99 3.77
CA LYS A 143 -18.23 -2.09 3.22
C LYS A 143 -16.76 -1.69 3.12
N MET A 144 -15.88 -2.40 3.81
CA MET A 144 -14.43 -2.34 3.60
C MET A 144 -13.87 -3.73 3.90
#